data_AF-L1PSQ8-F1
#
_entry.id   AF-L1PSQ8-F1
#
_cell.length_a   1.000
_cell.length_b   1.000
_cell.length_c   1.000
_cell.angle_alpha   90.00
_cell.angle_beta   90.00
_cell.angle_gamma   90.00
#
_symmetry.space_group_name_H-M   'P 1'
#
loop_
_entity.id
_entity.type
_entity.pdbx_description
1 polymer ?
#
loop_
_entity_poly.entity_id
_entity_poly.type
_entity_poly.pdbx_seq_one_letter_code
_entity_poly.pdbx_strand_id
1 'polypeptide(L)'
;MCWLLFSGIATAQSTDAQIASVLATAHQEKSEQPLRDFYEKNEKQLSDYWKAYLLYRKSSMLGTYGSVKNEALRLLGKADIEKAIQLLEKKTDKDAEDWVLLALCESYALNFVAPNANMYQKAMKISNDLDEALLLDKANPRYFLVMGIQDMHTPEMYGGQRKTESYFQRAIALFSKAPKDSPVSWGYEETYQLLVSYYLKKGEKEKAKETANKGATLFPQNQFFQKIL
;
A
#
# COMPACT_ATOMS: atom_id res chain seq x y z
N MET A 1 31.59 -36.33 -28.65
CA MET A 1 30.30 -35.65 -28.45
C MET A 1 30.11 -35.42 -26.96
N CYS A 2 30.39 -34.20 -26.48
CA CYS A 2 30.15 -33.82 -25.08
C CYS A 2 28.91 -32.93 -25.09
N TRP A 3 27.78 -33.45 -24.62
CA TRP A 3 26.56 -32.67 -24.43
C TRP A 3 26.73 -31.86 -23.14
N LEU A 4 26.98 -30.56 -23.27
CA LEU A 4 26.86 -29.62 -22.16
C LEU A 4 25.37 -29.37 -21.93
N LEU A 5 24.83 -29.97 -20.87
CA LEU A 5 23.53 -29.63 -20.32
C LEU A 5 23.62 -28.21 -19.75
N PHE A 6 23.03 -27.24 -20.44
CA PHE A 6 22.68 -25.95 -19.85
C PHE A 6 21.55 -26.19 -18.84
N SER A 7 21.89 -26.36 -17.57
CA SER A 7 20.94 -26.17 -16.49
C SER A 7 20.65 -24.68 -16.38
N GLY A 8 19.51 -24.26 -16.93
CA GLY A 8 18.96 -22.93 -16.66
C GLY A 8 18.74 -22.79 -15.16
N ILE A 9 19.49 -21.90 -14.52
CA ILE A 9 19.22 -21.50 -13.13
C ILE A 9 17.92 -20.71 -13.19
N ALA A 10 16.81 -21.33 -12.82
CA ALA A 10 15.59 -20.61 -12.49
C ALA A 10 15.91 -19.73 -11.27
N THR A 11 16.15 -18.43 -11.49
CA THR A 11 16.36 -17.49 -10.40
C THR A 11 15.10 -17.44 -9.56
N ALA A 12 15.20 -17.76 -8.26
CA ALA A 12 14.08 -17.63 -7.35
C ALA A 12 13.56 -16.18 -7.38
N GLN A 13 12.26 -16.01 -7.61
CA GLN A 13 11.61 -14.71 -7.62
C GLN A 13 11.77 -14.04 -6.24
N SER A 14 12.07 -12.74 -6.20
CA SER A 14 12.14 -11.97 -4.94
C SER A 14 10.83 -12.04 -4.15
N THR A 15 10.88 -11.94 -2.81
CA THR A 15 9.69 -11.93 -1.94
C THR A 15 8.64 -10.92 -2.40
N ASP A 16 9.06 -9.72 -2.75
CA ASP A 16 8.18 -8.64 -3.24
C ASP A 16 7.39 -9.08 -4.50
N ALA A 17 8.10 -9.57 -5.52
CA ALA A 17 7.46 -10.04 -6.75
C ALA A 17 6.54 -11.26 -6.53
N GLN A 18 6.85 -12.15 -5.58
CA GLN A 18 5.92 -13.22 -5.18
C GLN A 18 4.65 -12.63 -4.55
N ILE A 19 4.80 -11.68 -3.62
CA ILE A 19 3.68 -11.00 -2.96
C ILE A 19 2.83 -10.23 -3.99
N ALA A 20 3.45 -9.54 -4.94
CA ALA A 20 2.74 -8.85 -6.03
C ALA A 20 1.88 -9.82 -6.86
N SER A 21 2.40 -11.02 -7.17
CA SER A 21 1.62 -12.06 -7.85
C SER A 21 0.44 -12.54 -7.00
N VAL A 22 0.66 -12.78 -5.71
CA VAL A 22 -0.41 -13.21 -4.79
C VAL A 22 -1.50 -12.15 -4.66
N LEU A 23 -1.11 -10.88 -4.60
CA LEU A 23 -2.05 -9.75 -4.56
C LEU A 23 -2.88 -9.65 -5.83
N ALA A 24 -2.28 -9.84 -7.00
CA ALA A 24 -3.03 -9.86 -8.26
C ALA A 24 -4.09 -10.96 -8.26
N THR A 25 -3.74 -12.18 -7.83
CA THR A 25 -4.69 -13.29 -7.66
C THR A 25 -5.78 -12.94 -6.66
N ALA A 26 -5.42 -12.40 -5.50
CA ALA A 26 -6.36 -11.99 -4.46
C ALA A 26 -7.38 -10.97 -4.97
N HIS A 27 -6.94 -9.97 -5.75
CA HIS A 27 -7.83 -8.99 -6.37
C HIS A 27 -8.73 -9.61 -7.45
N GLN A 28 -8.22 -10.54 -8.26
CA GLN A 28 -9.01 -11.26 -9.25
C GLN A 28 -10.12 -12.10 -8.60
N GLU A 29 -9.79 -12.79 -7.52
CA GLU A 29 -10.73 -13.62 -6.74
C GLU A 29 -11.61 -12.79 -5.81
N LYS A 30 -11.28 -11.51 -5.59
CA LYS A 30 -11.90 -10.62 -4.61
C LYS A 30 -11.92 -11.24 -3.21
N SER A 31 -10.83 -11.92 -2.85
CA SER A 31 -10.72 -12.71 -1.63
C SER A 31 -9.37 -12.50 -0.98
N GLU A 32 -9.36 -12.38 0.35
CA GLU A 32 -8.12 -12.30 1.14
C GLU A 32 -7.35 -13.62 1.16
N GLN A 33 -8.05 -14.73 0.86
CA GLN A 33 -7.58 -16.11 1.01
C GLN A 33 -6.18 -16.37 0.43
N PRO A 34 -5.81 -15.92 -0.80
CA PRO A 34 -4.46 -16.12 -1.32
C PRO A 34 -3.36 -15.46 -0.46
N LEU A 35 -3.66 -14.31 0.16
CA LEU A 35 -2.73 -13.63 1.06
C LEU A 35 -2.56 -14.39 2.37
N ARG A 36 -3.65 -14.92 2.93
CA ARG A 36 -3.59 -15.76 4.13
C ARG A 36 -2.74 -17.01 3.91
N ASP A 37 -3.02 -17.73 2.83
CA ASP A 37 -2.33 -18.98 2.52
C ASP A 37 -0.83 -18.74 2.27
N PHE A 38 -0.49 -17.66 1.56
CA PHE A 38 0.90 -17.27 1.37
C PHE A 38 1.58 -16.89 2.69
N TYR A 39 0.90 -16.10 3.54
CA TYR A 39 1.44 -15.72 4.85
C TYR A 39 1.70 -16.95 5.73
N GLU A 40 0.72 -17.83 5.90
CA GLU A 40 0.82 -19.02 6.78
C GLU A 40 1.92 -19.98 6.32
N LYS A 41 2.04 -20.18 5.00
CA LYS A 41 3.07 -21.04 4.42
C LYS A 41 4.48 -20.47 4.61
N ASN A 42 4.64 -19.15 4.56
CA ASN A 42 5.94 -18.50 4.49
C ASN A 42 6.32 -17.69 5.75
N GLU A 43 5.50 -17.70 6.81
CA GLU A 43 5.64 -16.80 7.96
C GLU A 43 7.05 -16.81 8.56
N LYS A 44 7.70 -17.99 8.62
CA LYS A 44 9.05 -18.12 9.19
C LYS A 44 10.15 -17.51 8.31
N GLN A 45 9.95 -17.41 7.00
CA GLN A 45 10.94 -16.85 6.08
C GLN A 45 10.71 -15.35 5.80
N LEU A 46 9.51 -14.84 6.06
CA LEU A 46 9.20 -13.43 5.84
C LEU A 46 9.86 -12.54 6.90
N SER A 47 10.43 -11.42 6.45
CA SER A 47 10.81 -10.32 7.33
C SER A 47 9.57 -9.71 7.99
N ASP A 48 9.77 -9.00 9.10
CA ASP A 48 8.66 -8.33 9.78
C ASP A 48 7.99 -7.25 8.91
N TYR A 49 8.75 -6.59 8.02
CA TYR A 49 8.19 -5.70 6.99
C TYR A 49 7.18 -6.41 6.10
N TRP A 50 7.57 -7.54 5.49
CA TRP A 50 6.69 -8.25 4.56
C TRP A 50 5.49 -8.91 5.24
N LYS A 51 5.66 -9.35 6.50
CA LYS A 51 4.53 -9.79 7.33
C LYS A 51 3.54 -8.66 7.54
N ALA A 52 4.00 -7.49 7.97
CA ALA A 52 3.15 -6.34 8.22
C ALA A 52 2.45 -5.87 6.94
N TYR A 53 3.17 -5.84 5.81
CA TYR A 53 2.60 -5.48 4.51
C TYR A 53 1.48 -6.42 4.07
N LEU A 54 1.69 -7.74 4.16
CA LEU A 54 0.66 -8.74 3.84
C LEU A 54 -0.56 -8.61 4.76
N LEU A 55 -0.36 -8.43 6.07
CA LEU A 55 -1.44 -8.23 7.03
C LEU A 55 -2.24 -6.94 6.75
N TYR A 56 -1.56 -5.84 6.41
CA TYR A 56 -2.20 -4.60 5.95
C TYR A 56 -3.07 -4.85 4.71
N ARG A 57 -2.52 -5.51 3.67
CA ARG A 57 -3.26 -5.80 2.43
C ARG A 57 -4.46 -6.70 2.69
N LYS A 58 -4.29 -7.73 3.54
CA LYS A 58 -5.36 -8.64 3.95
C LYS A 58 -6.50 -7.90 4.67
N SER A 59 -6.15 -7.05 5.64
CA SER A 59 -7.09 -6.19 6.36
C SER A 59 -7.84 -5.24 5.41
N SER A 60 -7.11 -4.59 4.50
CA SER A 60 -7.68 -3.71 3.46
C SER A 60 -8.65 -4.44 2.53
N MET A 61 -8.32 -5.67 2.13
CA MET A 61 -9.19 -6.49 1.28
C MET A 61 -10.45 -6.94 2.00
N LEU A 62 -10.35 -7.33 3.27
CA LEU A 62 -11.52 -7.64 4.10
C LEU A 62 -12.48 -6.45 4.21
N GLY A 63 -11.96 -5.22 4.34
CA GLY A 63 -12.78 -4.01 4.34
C GLY A 63 -13.40 -3.68 2.98
N THR A 64 -12.71 -4.03 1.87
CA THR A 64 -13.13 -3.69 0.51
C THR A 64 -14.11 -4.70 -0.09
N TYR A 65 -13.84 -5.99 0.08
CA TYR A 65 -14.59 -7.10 -0.55
C TYR A 65 -15.36 -7.96 0.46
N GLY A 66 -14.97 -7.95 1.74
CA GLY A 66 -15.81 -8.51 2.79
C GLY A 66 -17.10 -7.71 2.89
N SER A 67 -18.22 -8.37 3.19
CA SER A 67 -19.42 -7.59 3.48
C SER A 67 -19.10 -6.75 4.71
N VAL A 68 -19.12 -5.42 4.57
CA VAL A 68 -18.88 -4.44 5.66
C VAL A 68 -19.82 -4.67 6.87
N LYS A 69 -20.83 -5.53 6.70
CA LYS A 69 -21.80 -5.97 7.71
C LYS A 69 -21.42 -7.25 8.46
N ASN A 70 -20.39 -7.99 8.03
CA ASN A 70 -19.93 -9.19 8.73
C ASN A 70 -18.93 -8.80 9.82
N GLU A 71 -19.42 -8.78 11.06
CA GLU A 71 -18.63 -8.42 12.23
C GLU A 71 -17.40 -9.31 12.42
N ALA A 72 -17.47 -10.60 12.10
CA ALA A 72 -16.33 -11.51 12.23
C ALA A 72 -15.19 -11.13 11.27
N LEU A 73 -15.53 -10.77 10.02
CA LEU A 73 -14.54 -10.31 9.04
C LEU A 73 -13.96 -8.95 9.43
N ARG A 74 -14.77 -8.07 10.01
CA ARG A 74 -14.31 -6.77 10.54
C ARG A 74 -13.32 -6.95 11.69
N LEU A 75 -13.62 -7.84 12.64
CA LEU A 75 -12.73 -8.15 13.77
C LEU A 75 -11.45 -8.84 13.32
N LEU A 76 -11.53 -9.72 12.31
CA LEU A 76 -10.34 -10.32 11.71
C LEU A 76 -9.44 -9.25 11.09
N GLY A 77 -9.99 -8.35 10.26
CA GLY A 77 -9.23 -7.24 9.68
C GLY A 77 -8.61 -6.33 10.74
N LYS A 78 -9.34 -6.04 11.83
CA LYS A 78 -8.81 -5.29 12.98
C LYS A 78 -7.62 -6.00 13.63
N ALA A 79 -7.74 -7.31 13.87
CA ALA A 79 -6.65 -8.09 14.46
C ALA A 79 -5.41 -8.13 13.56
N ASP A 80 -5.58 -8.24 12.24
CA ASP A 80 -4.48 -8.23 11.28
C ASP A 80 -3.74 -6.90 11.27
N ILE A 81 -4.46 -5.77 11.24
CA ILE A 81 -3.81 -4.45 11.23
C ILE A 81 -3.12 -4.15 12.57
N GLU A 82 -3.70 -4.58 13.69
CA GLU A 82 -3.06 -4.46 15.00
C GLU A 82 -1.77 -5.29 15.09
N LYS A 83 -1.76 -6.52 14.53
CA LYS A 83 -0.56 -7.34 14.43
C LYS A 83 0.49 -6.70 13.52
N ALA A 84 0.09 -6.12 12.39
CA ALA A 84 1.00 -5.42 11.48
C ALA A 84 1.73 -4.26 12.18
N ILE A 85 0.98 -3.42 12.91
CA ILE A 85 1.53 -2.31 13.70
C ILE A 85 2.53 -2.83 14.74
N GLN A 86 2.15 -3.85 15.53
CA GLN A 86 3.04 -4.42 16.55
C GLN A 86 4.36 -4.96 15.97
N LEU A 87 4.30 -5.61 14.80
CA LEU A 87 5.49 -6.13 14.12
C LEU A 87 6.48 -5.02 13.73
N LEU A 88 5.96 -3.86 13.33
CA LEU A 88 6.77 -2.71 12.95
C LEU A 88 7.24 -1.94 14.18
N GLU A 89 6.35 -1.65 15.14
CA GLU A 89 6.69 -0.90 16.35
C GLU A 89 7.85 -1.53 17.14
N LYS A 90 7.88 -2.87 17.26
CA LYS A 90 8.95 -3.60 17.99
C LYS A 90 10.33 -3.52 17.33
N LYS A 91 10.44 -3.15 16.05
CA LYS A 91 11.73 -3.05 15.36
C LYS A 91 12.54 -1.89 15.92
N THR A 92 13.78 -2.14 16.33
CA THR A 92 14.68 -1.09 16.84
C THR A 92 15.53 -0.47 15.74
N ASP A 93 15.61 -1.12 14.58
CA ASP A 93 16.45 -0.79 13.42
C ASP A 93 15.62 -0.32 12.21
N LYS A 94 14.53 0.42 12.45
CA LYS A 94 13.63 0.87 11.38
C LYS A 94 14.36 1.73 10.36
N ASP A 95 14.22 1.38 9.08
CA ASP A 95 14.59 2.25 7.97
C ASP A 95 13.40 3.14 7.53
N ALA A 96 13.58 3.93 6.48
CA ALA A 96 12.53 4.80 5.96
C ALA A 96 11.29 4.02 5.49
N GLU A 97 11.45 2.84 4.90
CA GLU A 97 10.34 2.02 4.42
C GLU A 97 9.53 1.43 5.59
N ASP A 98 10.20 0.99 6.65
CA ASP A 98 9.55 0.52 7.88
C ASP A 98 8.66 1.60 8.51
N TRP A 99 9.17 2.84 8.60
CA TRP A 99 8.41 3.98 9.12
C TRP A 99 7.23 4.35 8.23
N VAL A 100 7.41 4.37 6.90
CA VAL A 100 6.32 4.63 5.95
C VAL A 100 5.24 3.56 6.05
N LEU A 101 5.62 2.29 6.13
CA LEU A 101 4.65 1.19 6.25
C LEU A 101 3.94 1.23 7.61
N LEU A 102 4.63 1.59 8.68
CA LEU A 102 4.01 1.77 10.01
C LEU A 102 2.95 2.86 9.95
N ALA A 103 3.30 4.04 9.43
CA ALA A 103 2.36 5.14 9.25
C ALA A 103 1.15 4.71 8.40
N LEU A 104 1.37 3.96 7.31
CA LEU A 104 0.28 3.42 6.49
C LEU A 104 -0.64 2.47 7.27
N CYS A 105 -0.06 1.58 8.08
CA CYS A 105 -0.85 0.64 8.87
C CYS A 105 -1.67 1.35 9.95
N GLU A 106 -1.09 2.33 10.63
CA GLU A 106 -1.77 3.15 11.64
C GLU A 106 -2.87 4.01 11.04
N SER A 107 -2.61 4.57 9.87
CA SER A 107 -3.60 5.28 9.06
C SER A 107 -4.82 4.40 8.80
N TYR A 108 -4.58 3.17 8.35
CA TYR A 108 -5.65 2.23 8.05
C TYR A 108 -6.39 1.76 9.31
N ALA A 109 -5.68 1.61 10.43
CA ALA A 109 -6.26 1.22 11.71
C ALA A 109 -7.32 2.21 12.23
N LEU A 110 -7.28 3.48 11.79
CA LEU A 110 -8.30 4.48 12.13
C LEU A 110 -9.72 4.06 11.72
N ASN A 111 -9.88 3.21 10.69
CA ASN A 111 -11.18 2.66 10.29
C ASN A 111 -11.84 1.79 11.38
N PHE A 112 -11.07 1.33 12.37
CA PHE A 112 -11.56 0.49 13.46
C PHE A 112 -11.67 1.24 14.80
N VAL A 113 -11.33 2.53 14.82
CA VAL A 113 -11.31 3.36 16.02
C VAL A 113 -12.71 3.93 16.28
N ALA A 114 -13.16 3.85 17.55
CA ALA A 114 -14.43 4.43 17.94
C ALA A 114 -14.42 5.98 17.85
N PRO A 115 -15.55 6.65 17.60
CA PRO A 115 -15.61 8.10 17.34
C PRO A 115 -14.99 9.03 18.40
N ASN A 116 -14.81 8.57 19.65
CA ASN A 116 -14.25 9.38 20.75
C ASN A 116 -12.82 8.98 21.17
N ALA A 117 -12.13 8.14 20.41
CA ALA A 117 -10.89 7.50 20.84
C ALA A 117 -9.61 8.24 20.37
N ASN A 118 -9.28 9.34 21.04
CA ASN A 118 -7.96 10.02 20.96
C ASN A 118 -7.44 10.22 19.51
N MET A 119 -8.34 10.61 18.60
CA MET A 119 -8.04 10.72 17.17
C MET A 119 -6.89 11.69 16.89
N TYR A 120 -6.82 12.78 17.65
CA TYR A 120 -5.74 13.77 17.56
C TYR A 120 -4.37 13.15 17.88
N GLN A 121 -4.25 12.41 18.99
CA GLN A 121 -2.99 11.77 19.37
C GLN A 121 -2.55 10.72 18.34
N LYS A 122 -3.51 9.98 17.77
CA LYS A 122 -3.23 9.01 16.70
C LYS A 122 -2.73 9.69 15.42
N ALA A 123 -3.37 10.79 15.00
CA ALA A 123 -2.93 11.57 13.84
C ALA A 123 -1.53 12.20 14.04
N MET A 124 -1.23 12.69 15.25
CA MET A 124 0.11 13.16 15.58
C MET A 124 1.14 12.04 15.50
N LYS A 125 0.84 10.84 16.01
CA LYS A 125 1.76 9.70 15.92
C LYS A 125 2.08 9.36 14.47
N ILE A 126 1.06 9.26 13.61
CA ILE A 126 1.23 8.99 12.18
C ILE A 126 2.13 10.06 11.52
N SER A 127 1.95 11.34 11.90
CA SER A 127 2.78 12.43 11.39
C SER A 127 4.24 12.30 11.84
N ASN A 128 4.47 11.98 13.12
CA ASN A 128 5.82 11.78 13.64
C ASN A 128 6.53 10.59 12.95
N ASP A 129 5.83 9.48 12.74
CA ASP A 129 6.39 8.32 12.03
C ASP A 129 6.79 8.68 10.59
N LEU A 130 5.98 9.52 9.92
CA LEU A 130 6.31 10.04 8.58
C LEU A 130 7.50 11.01 8.62
N ASP A 131 7.60 11.86 9.64
CA ASP A 131 8.76 12.74 9.82
C ASP A 131 10.07 11.93 9.98
N GLU A 132 10.04 10.84 10.74
CA GLU A 132 11.19 9.92 10.86
C GLU A 132 11.56 9.29 9.51
N ALA A 133 10.57 8.84 8.73
CA ALA A 133 10.83 8.34 7.38
C ALA A 133 11.49 9.39 6.48
N LEU A 134 11.00 10.64 6.53
CA LEU A 134 11.51 11.74 5.71
C LEU A 134 12.95 12.12 6.09
N LEU A 135 13.31 12.03 7.37
CA LEU A 135 14.67 12.26 7.84
C LEU A 135 15.65 11.25 7.25
N LEU A 136 15.24 9.98 7.15
CA LEU A 136 16.06 8.88 6.66
C LEU A 136 16.16 8.84 5.12
N ASP A 137 15.06 9.08 4.41
CA ASP A 137 15.04 9.11 2.94
C ASP A 137 14.04 10.14 2.39
N LYS A 138 14.56 11.29 1.96
CA LYS A 138 13.78 12.40 1.38
C LYS A 138 13.25 12.11 -0.02
N ALA A 139 13.76 11.07 -0.67
CA ALA A 139 13.40 10.67 -2.03
C ALA A 139 12.49 9.43 -2.05
N ASN A 140 12.09 8.90 -0.88
CA ASN A 140 11.20 7.75 -0.80
C ASN A 140 9.83 8.07 -1.46
N PRO A 141 9.45 7.40 -2.55
CA PRO A 141 8.19 7.69 -3.23
C PRO A 141 6.95 7.31 -2.39
N ARG A 142 7.05 6.29 -1.53
CA ARG A 142 5.95 5.82 -0.69
C ARG A 142 5.65 6.75 0.46
N TYR A 143 6.63 7.51 0.95
CA TYR A 143 6.37 8.60 1.88
C TYR A 143 5.32 9.57 1.30
N PHE A 144 5.49 9.98 0.03
CA PHE A 144 4.54 10.89 -0.63
C PHE A 144 3.20 10.22 -0.95
N LEU A 145 3.20 8.92 -1.26
CA LEU A 145 1.97 8.14 -1.38
C LEU A 145 1.17 8.16 -0.07
N VAL A 146 1.80 7.84 1.06
CA VAL A 146 1.13 7.79 2.37
C VAL A 146 0.68 9.19 2.81
N MET A 147 1.47 10.23 2.59
CA MET A 147 1.05 11.63 2.79
C MET A 147 -0.18 11.99 1.96
N GLY A 148 -0.24 11.54 0.70
CA GLY A 148 -1.39 11.72 -0.17
C GLY A 148 -2.63 11.00 0.36
N ILE A 149 -2.49 9.74 0.81
CA ILE A 149 -3.58 8.96 1.42
C ILE A 149 -4.09 9.67 2.69
N GLN A 150 -3.19 10.13 3.56
CA GLN A 150 -3.52 10.86 4.79
C GLN A 150 -4.31 12.13 4.51
N ASP A 151 -3.79 12.98 3.61
CA ASP A 151 -4.45 14.23 3.24
C ASP A 151 -5.82 13.96 2.60
N MET A 152 -5.92 12.94 1.73
CA MET A 152 -7.16 12.60 1.02
C MET A 152 -8.30 12.18 1.95
N HIS A 153 -8.00 11.47 3.04
CA HIS A 153 -8.99 10.97 3.99
C HIS A 153 -9.23 11.92 5.17
N THR A 154 -8.36 12.91 5.37
CA THR A 154 -8.56 13.94 6.40
C THR A 154 -9.68 14.91 5.95
N PRO A 155 -10.71 15.15 6.77
CA PRO A 155 -11.75 16.14 6.43
C PRO A 155 -11.18 17.55 6.21
N GLU A 156 -11.79 18.31 5.29
CA GLU A 156 -11.31 19.65 4.91
C GLU A 156 -11.27 20.65 6.09
N MET A 157 -12.20 20.51 7.04
CA MET A 157 -12.24 21.33 8.27
C MET A 157 -11.02 21.12 9.17
N TYR A 158 -10.33 19.97 9.05
CA TYR A 158 -9.08 19.68 9.74
C TYR A 158 -7.85 19.91 8.84
N GLY A 159 -8.03 20.54 7.68
CA GLY A 159 -6.94 20.92 6.77
C GLY A 159 -6.59 19.89 5.70
N GLY A 160 -7.30 18.76 5.63
CA GLY A 160 -7.09 17.74 4.59
C GLY A 160 -7.66 18.09 3.23
N GLN A 161 -7.43 17.21 2.25
CA GLN A 161 -7.84 17.30 0.85
C GLN A 161 -7.33 18.54 0.10
N ARG A 162 -6.25 19.17 0.61
CA ARG A 162 -5.63 20.37 0.03
C ARG A 162 -4.35 20.06 -0.74
N LYS A 163 -3.62 19.03 -0.34
CA LYS A 163 -2.32 18.67 -0.90
C LYS A 163 -2.30 17.31 -1.59
N THR A 164 -3.41 16.58 -1.56
CA THR A 164 -3.59 15.23 -2.11
C THR A 164 -3.00 15.10 -3.52
N GLU A 165 -3.40 15.98 -4.44
CA GLU A 165 -2.89 16.00 -5.82
C GLU A 165 -1.36 16.15 -5.86
N SER A 166 -0.82 17.14 -5.15
CA SER A 166 0.62 17.42 -5.14
C SER A 166 1.45 16.26 -4.56
N TYR A 167 0.93 15.59 -3.53
CA TYR A 167 1.61 14.44 -2.93
C TYR A 167 1.62 13.24 -3.89
N PHE A 168 0.48 12.91 -4.51
CA PHE A 168 0.45 11.81 -5.49
C PHE A 168 1.27 12.11 -6.74
N GLN A 169 1.26 13.34 -7.25
CA GLN A 169 2.13 13.73 -8.37
C GLN A 169 3.62 13.60 -8.01
N ARG A 170 4.01 13.98 -6.80
CA ARG A 170 5.39 13.82 -6.33
C ARG A 170 5.77 12.35 -6.16
N ALA A 171 4.88 11.52 -5.61
CA ALA A 171 5.06 10.09 -5.52
C ALA A 171 5.28 9.46 -6.91
N ILE A 172 4.42 9.76 -7.89
CA ILE A 172 4.55 9.31 -9.29
C ILE A 172 5.91 9.72 -9.87
N ALA A 173 6.30 10.98 -9.70
CA ALA A 173 7.57 11.48 -10.23
C ALA A 173 8.79 10.74 -9.62
N LEU A 174 8.75 10.40 -8.34
CA LEU A 174 9.81 9.65 -7.67
C LEU A 174 9.79 8.17 -8.06
N PHE A 175 8.62 7.53 -8.12
CA PHE A 175 8.49 6.14 -8.59
C PHE A 175 9.03 5.98 -10.02
N SER A 176 8.77 6.94 -10.91
CA SER A 176 9.28 6.90 -12.29
C SER A 176 10.82 6.91 -12.40
N LYS A 177 11.51 7.32 -11.34
CA LYS A 177 12.98 7.40 -11.24
C LYS A 177 13.55 6.30 -10.35
N ALA A 178 12.71 5.51 -9.69
CA ALA A 178 13.16 4.49 -8.76
C ALA A 178 13.96 3.40 -9.50
N PRO A 179 15.03 2.85 -8.89
CA PRO A 179 15.78 1.75 -9.48
C PRO A 179 14.88 0.55 -9.75
N LYS A 180 15.12 -0.16 -10.87
CA LYS A 180 14.33 -1.34 -11.25
C LYS A 180 14.53 -2.51 -10.27
N ASP A 181 15.64 -2.52 -9.56
CA ASP A 181 16.05 -3.48 -8.55
C ASP A 181 15.74 -3.01 -7.12
N SER A 182 14.90 -1.98 -6.96
CA SER A 182 14.40 -1.58 -5.64
C SER A 182 13.84 -2.80 -4.90
N PRO A 183 14.23 -3.04 -3.64
CA PRO A 183 13.80 -4.22 -2.88
C PRO A 183 12.30 -4.20 -2.55
N VAL A 184 11.65 -3.06 -2.75
CA VAL A 184 10.22 -2.85 -2.57
C VAL A 184 9.69 -2.19 -3.84
N SER A 185 8.67 -2.76 -4.48
CA SER A 185 8.11 -2.28 -5.76
C SER A 185 6.65 -1.83 -5.69
N TRP A 186 5.96 -2.03 -4.56
CA TRP A 186 4.55 -1.64 -4.43
C TRP A 186 4.33 -0.12 -4.43
N GLY A 187 3.11 0.31 -4.73
CA GLY A 187 2.64 1.68 -4.55
C GLY A 187 2.58 2.52 -5.82
N TYR A 188 3.37 2.23 -6.86
CA TYR A 188 3.37 3.07 -8.07
C TYR A 188 2.02 3.03 -8.81
N GLU A 189 1.54 1.82 -9.10
CA GLU A 189 0.24 1.57 -9.71
C GLU A 189 -0.91 2.12 -8.85
N GLU A 190 -0.86 1.85 -7.54
CA GLU A 190 -1.85 2.32 -6.57
C GLU A 190 -1.91 3.85 -6.51
N THR A 191 -0.77 4.54 -6.61
CA THR A 191 -0.74 6.02 -6.63
C THR A 191 -1.53 6.58 -7.81
N TYR A 192 -1.41 5.96 -8.99
CA TYR A 192 -2.23 6.35 -10.14
C TYR A 192 -3.72 6.09 -9.89
N GLN A 193 -4.09 4.92 -9.34
CA GLN A 193 -5.49 4.61 -9.04
C GLN A 193 -6.11 5.60 -8.03
N LEU A 194 -5.34 5.95 -6.99
CA LEU A 194 -5.76 6.91 -5.97
C LEU A 194 -5.90 8.33 -6.54
N LEU A 195 -4.95 8.78 -7.38
CA LEU A 195 -5.04 10.09 -8.00
C LEU A 195 -6.23 10.19 -8.98
N VAL A 196 -6.48 9.15 -9.78
CA VAL A 196 -7.68 9.07 -10.62
C VAL A 196 -8.94 9.15 -9.75
N SER A 197 -9.02 8.36 -8.68
CA SER A 197 -10.15 8.36 -7.76
C SER A 197 -10.38 9.72 -7.11
N TYR A 198 -9.30 10.41 -6.72
CA TYR A 198 -9.35 11.77 -6.20
C TYR A 198 -9.94 12.75 -7.21
N TYR A 199 -9.45 12.75 -8.46
CA TYR A 199 -9.98 13.62 -9.51
C TYR A 199 -11.46 13.34 -9.82
N LEU A 200 -11.86 12.06 -9.87
CA LEU A 200 -13.26 11.69 -10.06
C LEU A 200 -14.14 12.23 -8.92
N LYS A 201 -13.69 12.11 -7.67
CA LYS A 201 -14.40 12.65 -6.49
C LYS A 201 -14.55 14.17 -6.54
N LYS A 202 -13.54 14.89 -7.06
CA LYS A 202 -13.58 16.35 -7.26
C LYS A 202 -14.34 16.78 -8.53
N GLY A 203 -14.79 15.83 -9.37
CA GLY A 203 -15.47 16.14 -10.64
C GLY A 203 -14.53 16.54 -11.78
N GLU A 204 -13.21 16.41 -11.59
CA GLU A 204 -12.16 16.77 -12.56
C GLU A 204 -11.96 15.66 -13.62
N LYS A 205 -13.00 15.39 -14.41
CA LYS A 205 -13.07 14.23 -15.32
C LYS A 205 -11.92 14.15 -16.33
N GLU A 206 -11.48 15.28 -16.90
CA GLU A 206 -10.38 15.29 -17.87
C GLU A 206 -9.05 14.90 -17.24
N LYS A 207 -8.73 15.44 -16.05
CA LYS A 207 -7.52 15.02 -15.31
C LYS A 207 -7.58 13.55 -14.92
N ALA A 208 -8.75 13.06 -14.53
CA ALA A 208 -8.95 11.63 -14.23
C ALA A 208 -8.63 10.76 -15.47
N LYS A 209 -9.16 11.11 -16.64
CA LYS A 209 -8.89 10.39 -17.90
C LYS A 209 -7.43 10.47 -18.32
N GLU A 210 -6.80 11.65 -18.25
CA GLU A 210 -5.38 11.80 -18.58
C GLU A 210 -4.50 10.94 -17.67
N THR A 211 -4.79 10.97 -16.36
CA THR A 211 -4.07 10.18 -15.36
C THR A 211 -4.30 8.68 -15.55
N ALA A 212 -5.53 8.27 -15.87
CA ALA A 212 -5.87 6.88 -16.19
C ALA A 212 -5.17 6.40 -17.47
N ASN A 213 -5.05 7.23 -18.50
CA ASN A 213 -4.33 6.89 -19.73
C ASN A 213 -2.84 6.63 -19.46
N LYS A 214 -2.20 7.50 -18.66
CA LYS A 214 -0.81 7.30 -18.22
C LYS A 214 -0.67 6.02 -17.40
N GLY A 215 -1.59 5.78 -16.45
CA GLY A 215 -1.65 4.55 -15.66
C GLY A 215 -1.80 3.29 -16.53
N ALA A 216 -2.74 3.29 -17.49
CA ALA A 216 -2.97 2.18 -18.42
C ALA A 216 -1.77 1.88 -19.31
N THR A 217 -1.01 2.92 -19.70
CA THR A 217 0.22 2.75 -20.49
C THR A 217 1.30 2.01 -19.70
N LEU A 218 1.45 2.32 -18.41
CA LEU A 218 2.44 1.70 -17.53
C LEU A 218 1.99 0.34 -16.97
N PHE A 219 0.69 0.19 -16.73
CA PHE A 219 0.06 -0.97 -16.08
C PHE A 219 -1.10 -1.50 -16.93
N PRO A 220 -0.82 -2.06 -18.13
CA PRO A 220 -1.86 -2.41 -19.11
C PRO A 220 -2.81 -3.51 -18.64
N GLN A 221 -2.39 -4.32 -17.66
CA GLN A 221 -3.23 -5.39 -17.09
C GLN A 221 -4.23 -4.88 -16.05
N ASN A 222 -4.12 -3.62 -15.62
CA ASN A 222 -5.01 -3.08 -14.60
C ASN A 222 -6.33 -2.59 -15.20
N GLN A 223 -7.39 -3.36 -14.96
CA GLN A 223 -8.74 -3.05 -15.47
C GLN A 223 -9.35 -1.80 -14.86
N PHE A 224 -8.84 -1.27 -13.73
CA PHE A 224 -9.34 -0.02 -13.16
C PHE A 224 -9.19 1.11 -14.16
N PHE A 225 -7.99 1.27 -14.76
CA PHE A 225 -7.75 2.36 -15.71
C PHE A 225 -8.62 2.23 -16.96
N GLN A 226 -8.78 1.00 -17.49
CA GLN A 226 -9.59 0.73 -18.67
C GLN A 226 -11.07 1.09 -18.48
N LYS A 227 -11.59 1.06 -17.25
CA LYS A 227 -12.99 1.45 -16.95
C LYS A 227 -13.22 2.96 -16.91
N ILE A 228 -12.15 3.75 -16.85
CA ILE A 228 -12.21 5.22 -16.76
C ILE A 228 -12.11 5.88 -18.15
N LEU A 229 -11.42 5.23 -19.07
CA LEU A 229 -11.21 5.67 -20.45
C LEU A 229 -12.49 5.56 -21.28
#